data_AF-A0A317G5I4-F1
#
_entry.id   AF-A0A317G5I4-F1
#
_cell.length_a   1.000
_cell.length_b   1.000
_cell.length_c   1.000
_cell.angle_alpha   90.00
_cell.angle_beta   90.00
_cell.angle_gamma   90.00
#
_symmetry.space_group_name_H-M   'P 1'
#
loop_
_entity.id
_entity.type
_entity.pdbx_description
1 polymer ?
#
loop_
_entity_poly.entity_id
_entity_poly.type
_entity_poly.pdbx_seq_one_letter_code
_entity_poly.pdbx_strand_id
1 'polypeptide(L)'
;MINSEKDSLSIPDYSAFINTLTIQSKELEDSYAIQRQITAPTEEWVITRLGRVADVANIDPVTEENDPNGNLNKPGGYTSTVYFGTALLGTQNLSGNPLIDEGTDAGGAVETYRTAEEAETRNNYLASFDGAGMFSSGSHMVLGTMVIRTSDDLKASQQETLTNAIIAAMTSLN
;
A
#
# COMPACT_ATOMS: atom_id res chain seq x y z
N MET A 1 -35.84 -44.45 39.93
CA MET A 1 -34.78 -43.43 40.03
C MET A 1 -34.02 -43.18 38.73
N ILE A 2 -34.06 -44.08 37.72
CA ILE A 2 -33.30 -43.90 36.45
C ILE A 2 -33.93 -42.84 35.51
N ASN A 3 -35.21 -42.49 35.68
CA ASN A 3 -35.93 -41.61 34.75
C ASN A 3 -35.88 -40.12 35.10
N SER A 4 -35.35 -39.72 36.27
CA SER A 4 -35.30 -38.30 36.69
C SER A 4 -34.00 -37.59 36.33
N GLU A 5 -32.95 -38.31 35.93
CA GLU A 5 -31.65 -37.74 35.54
C GLU A 5 -31.58 -37.41 34.04
N LYS A 6 -32.54 -37.91 33.23
CA LYS A 6 -32.60 -37.66 31.79
C LYS A 6 -33.06 -36.24 31.44
N ASP A 7 -33.82 -35.62 32.34
CA ASP A 7 -34.41 -34.29 32.15
C ASP A 7 -33.49 -33.15 32.61
N SER A 8 -32.32 -33.46 33.18
CA SER A 8 -31.34 -32.47 33.65
C SER A 8 -30.16 -32.23 32.69
N LEU A 9 -30.15 -32.87 31.52
CA LEU A 9 -29.11 -32.66 30.51
C LEU A 9 -29.53 -31.53 29.56
N SER A 10 -29.16 -30.29 29.90
CA SER A 10 -29.23 -29.18 28.94
C SER A 10 -28.02 -29.21 28.02
N ILE A 11 -28.24 -29.16 26.71
CA ILE A 11 -27.17 -28.94 25.75
C ILE A 11 -26.57 -27.54 26.00
N PRO A 12 -25.25 -27.41 26.22
CA PRO A 12 -24.64 -26.09 26.36
C PRO A 12 -24.84 -25.24 25.10
N ASP A 13 -25.10 -23.94 25.28
CA ASP A 13 -25.21 -23.00 24.16
C ASP A 13 -23.81 -22.63 23.64
N TYR A 14 -23.55 -22.97 22.37
CA TYR A 14 -22.29 -22.67 21.69
C TYR A 14 -22.41 -21.55 20.65
N SER A 15 -23.55 -20.85 20.57
CA SER A 15 -23.80 -19.82 19.56
C SER A 15 -22.72 -18.72 19.52
N ALA A 16 -22.27 -18.25 20.69
CA ALA A 16 -21.20 -17.26 20.79
C ALA A 16 -19.85 -17.77 20.24
N PHE A 17 -19.52 -19.05 20.49
CA PHE A 17 -18.32 -19.69 19.96
C PHE A 17 -18.40 -19.86 18.44
N ILE A 18 -19.56 -20.31 17.94
CA ILE A 18 -19.79 -20.48 16.50
C ILE A 18 -19.70 -19.13 15.78
N ASN A 19 -20.28 -18.07 16.35
CA ASN A 19 -20.20 -16.72 15.78
C ASN A 19 -18.76 -16.22 15.73
N THR A 20 -18.00 -16.41 16.82
CA THR A 20 -16.57 -16.05 16.87
C THR A 20 -15.78 -16.79 15.79
N LEU A 21 -15.95 -18.11 15.68
CA LEU A 21 -15.25 -18.91 14.67
C LEU A 21 -15.63 -18.50 13.24
N THR A 22 -16.89 -18.14 13.01
CA THR A 22 -17.36 -17.67 11.69
C THR A 22 -16.70 -16.35 11.30
N ILE A 23 -16.62 -15.39 12.24
CA ILE A 23 -15.95 -14.11 12.02
C ILE A 23 -14.47 -14.33 11.72
N GLN A 24 -13.76 -15.11 12.54
CA GLN A 24 -12.33 -15.38 12.36
C GLN A 24 -12.02 -16.13 11.06
N SER A 25 -12.88 -17.06 10.64
CA SER A 25 -12.74 -17.75 9.35
C SER A 25 -12.82 -16.75 8.20
N LYS A 26 -13.77 -15.82 8.26
CA LYS A 26 -13.91 -14.77 7.25
C LYS A 26 -12.75 -13.78 7.25
N GLU A 27 -12.30 -13.33 8.42
CA GLU A 27 -11.13 -12.45 8.54
C GLU A 27 -9.87 -13.10 7.96
N LEU A 28 -9.70 -14.42 8.15
CA LEU A 28 -8.60 -15.18 7.56
C LEU A 28 -8.70 -15.27 6.03
N GLU A 29 -9.89 -15.58 5.51
CA GLU A 29 -10.15 -15.62 4.06
C GLU A 29 -9.89 -14.26 3.40
N ASP A 30 -10.39 -13.19 4.03
CA ASP A 30 -10.22 -11.81 3.59
C ASP A 30 -8.72 -11.43 3.63
N SER A 31 -7.99 -11.80 4.68
CA SER A 31 -6.53 -11.60 4.78
C SER A 31 -5.76 -12.26 3.64
N TYR A 32 -6.08 -13.52 3.31
CA TYR A 32 -5.45 -14.20 2.15
C TYR A 32 -5.80 -13.52 0.82
N ALA A 33 -7.01 -12.99 0.67
CA ALA A 33 -7.42 -12.26 -0.53
C ALA A 33 -6.69 -10.91 -0.66
N ILE A 34 -6.47 -10.20 0.45
CA ILE A 34 -5.66 -8.97 0.48
C ILE A 34 -4.21 -9.30 0.15
N GLN A 35 -3.62 -10.31 0.80
CA GLN A 35 -2.23 -10.68 0.59
C GLN A 35 -1.93 -11.01 -0.88
N ARG A 36 -2.83 -11.74 -1.56
CA ARG A 36 -2.69 -12.02 -2.99
C ARG A 36 -2.68 -10.76 -3.86
N GLN A 37 -3.48 -9.75 -3.52
CA GLN A 37 -3.55 -8.50 -4.28
C GLN A 37 -2.28 -7.64 -4.12
N ILE A 38 -1.70 -7.61 -2.91
CA ILE A 38 -0.51 -6.79 -2.63
C ILE A 38 0.81 -7.54 -2.86
N THR A 39 0.77 -8.76 -3.39
CA THR A 39 1.96 -9.55 -3.74
C THR A 39 2.24 -9.45 -5.23
N ALA A 40 3.30 -8.71 -5.57
CA ALA A 40 3.76 -8.42 -6.93
C ALA A 40 2.62 -7.99 -7.88
N PRO A 41 1.79 -6.98 -7.52
CA PRO A 41 0.73 -6.50 -8.39
C PRO A 41 1.27 -5.93 -9.70
N THR A 42 0.45 -5.94 -10.75
CA THR A 42 0.80 -5.31 -12.02
C THR A 42 0.75 -3.79 -11.93
N GLU A 43 1.51 -3.11 -12.79
CA GLU A 43 1.47 -1.65 -12.94
C GLU A 43 0.04 -1.12 -13.15
N GLU A 44 -0.71 -1.73 -14.07
CA GLU A 44 -2.10 -1.36 -14.35
C GLU A 44 -3.00 -1.48 -13.12
N TRP A 45 -2.78 -2.51 -12.28
CA TRP A 45 -3.50 -2.66 -11.03
C TRP A 45 -3.15 -1.51 -10.08
N VAL A 46 -1.87 -1.18 -9.91
CA VAL A 46 -1.42 -0.06 -9.07
C VAL A 46 -2.04 1.26 -9.52
N ILE A 47 -1.99 1.57 -10.83
CA ILE A 47 -2.62 2.76 -11.43
C ILE A 47 -4.12 2.81 -11.09
N THR A 48 -4.82 1.69 -11.27
CA THR A 48 -6.26 1.61 -11.01
C THR A 48 -6.60 1.86 -9.55
N ARG A 49 -5.79 1.36 -8.61
CA ARG A 49 -6.02 1.55 -7.17
C ARG A 49 -5.66 2.98 -6.74
N LEU A 50 -4.57 3.54 -7.24
CA LEU A 50 -4.21 4.94 -7.01
C LEU A 50 -5.29 5.90 -7.51
N GLY A 51 -5.91 5.62 -8.66
CA GLY A 51 -7.02 6.40 -9.20
C GLY A 51 -8.29 6.42 -8.33
N ARG A 52 -8.38 5.60 -7.27
CA ARG A 52 -9.49 5.62 -6.29
C ARG A 52 -9.23 6.54 -5.10
N VAL A 53 -8.01 7.07 -4.97
CA VAL A 53 -7.61 7.92 -3.84
C VAL A 53 -7.89 9.38 -4.19
N ALA A 54 -8.75 10.05 -3.42
CA ALA A 54 -9.24 11.39 -3.75
C ALA A 54 -8.13 12.45 -3.88
N ASP A 55 -7.09 12.35 -3.05
CA ASP A 55 -5.96 13.31 -3.02
C ASP A 55 -4.83 12.93 -3.98
N VAL A 56 -4.96 11.82 -4.72
CA VAL A 56 -4.05 11.45 -5.81
C VAL A 56 -4.53 12.12 -7.10
N ALA A 57 -3.60 12.77 -7.80
CA ALA A 57 -3.80 13.38 -9.11
C ALA A 57 -2.65 12.98 -10.03
N ASN A 58 -2.81 13.09 -11.35
CA ASN A 58 -1.77 12.83 -12.36
C ASN A 58 -0.94 11.57 -12.08
N ILE A 59 -1.30 10.44 -12.66
CA ILE A 59 -0.59 9.17 -12.46
C ILE A 59 0.25 8.89 -13.70
N ASP A 60 1.55 8.61 -13.51
CA ASP A 60 2.48 8.35 -14.60
C ASP A 60 3.38 7.14 -14.28
N PRO A 61 3.27 6.04 -15.04
CA PRO A 61 4.15 4.89 -14.87
C PRO A 61 5.55 5.13 -15.45
N VAL A 62 6.56 4.56 -14.77
CA VAL A 62 7.94 4.52 -15.24
C VAL A 62 8.09 3.45 -16.32
N THR A 63 8.74 3.83 -17.42
CA THR A 63 9.15 2.99 -18.53
C THR A 63 10.67 2.87 -18.57
N GLU A 64 11.21 1.93 -19.36
CA GLU A 64 12.66 1.78 -19.50
C GLU A 64 13.35 3.02 -20.09
N GLU A 65 12.61 3.86 -20.84
CA GLU A 65 13.14 5.06 -21.48
C GLU A 65 13.22 6.27 -20.54
N ASN A 66 12.33 6.35 -19.55
CA ASN A 66 12.20 7.49 -18.65
C ASN A 66 12.55 7.15 -17.19
N ASP A 67 13.10 5.96 -16.93
CA ASP A 67 13.43 5.50 -15.58
C ASP A 67 14.54 6.35 -14.91
N PRO A 68 14.20 7.16 -13.88
CA PRO A 68 15.17 8.06 -13.26
C PRO A 68 16.30 7.33 -12.54
N ASN A 69 16.07 6.09 -12.06
CA ASN A 69 17.09 5.31 -11.38
C ASN A 69 17.72 4.24 -12.29
N GLY A 70 17.15 4.02 -13.48
CA GLY A 70 17.56 2.99 -14.42
C GLY A 70 17.57 1.58 -13.82
N ASN A 71 16.67 1.27 -12.87
CA ASN A 71 16.58 -0.01 -12.16
C ASN A 71 15.36 -0.85 -12.54
N LEU A 72 14.47 -0.35 -13.40
CA LEU A 72 13.28 -1.07 -13.86
C LEU A 72 13.67 -2.43 -14.44
N ASN A 73 13.04 -3.49 -13.92
CA ASN A 73 13.23 -4.89 -14.30
C ASN A 73 14.66 -5.46 -14.13
N LYS A 74 15.57 -4.74 -13.47
CA LYS A 74 16.93 -5.23 -13.18
C LYS A 74 16.96 -6.08 -11.90
N PRO A 75 17.96 -6.97 -11.73
CA PRO A 75 18.15 -7.70 -10.48
C PRO A 75 18.27 -6.75 -9.27
N GLY A 76 17.41 -6.93 -8.27
CA GLY A 76 17.32 -6.06 -7.09
C GLY A 76 16.64 -4.71 -7.33
N GLY A 77 16.12 -4.46 -8.53
CA GLY A 77 15.32 -3.30 -8.89
C GLY A 77 13.81 -3.56 -8.77
N TYR A 78 13.02 -2.52 -9.02
CA TYR A 78 11.56 -2.63 -9.08
C TYR A 78 11.11 -3.25 -10.40
N THR A 79 9.99 -3.95 -10.34
CA THR A 79 9.23 -4.46 -11.50
C THR A 79 8.31 -3.42 -12.11
N SER A 80 7.94 -2.40 -11.34
CA SER A 80 7.10 -1.28 -11.75
C SER A 80 7.34 -0.13 -10.77
N THR A 81 7.32 1.10 -11.27
CA THR A 81 7.21 2.30 -10.43
C THR A 81 6.15 3.19 -11.02
N VAL A 82 5.21 3.63 -10.19
CA VAL A 82 4.15 4.54 -10.60
C VAL A 82 4.28 5.80 -9.77
N TYR A 83 4.60 6.92 -10.42
CA TYR A 83 4.58 8.23 -9.79
C TYR A 83 3.16 8.79 -9.78
N PHE A 84 2.85 9.57 -8.75
CA PHE A 84 1.59 10.29 -8.67
C PHE A 84 1.81 11.69 -8.12
N GLY A 85 1.03 12.64 -8.64
CA GLY A 85 0.90 13.98 -8.06
C GLY A 85 -0.12 14.01 -6.92
N THR A 86 -0.11 15.08 -6.13
CA THR A 86 -1.17 15.32 -5.13
C THR A 86 -1.61 16.77 -5.10
N ALA A 87 -2.93 16.99 -5.04
CA ALA A 87 -3.50 18.33 -4.90
C ALA A 87 -3.16 18.97 -3.55
N LEU A 88 -2.70 18.18 -2.56
CA LEU A 88 -2.31 18.66 -1.23
C LEU A 88 -1.09 19.59 -1.25
N LEU A 89 -0.27 19.54 -2.31
CA LEU A 89 0.86 20.45 -2.55
C LEU A 89 0.48 21.70 -3.37
N GLY A 90 -0.79 21.80 -3.78
CA GLY A 90 -1.31 22.87 -4.62
C GLY A 90 -1.32 22.53 -6.10
N THR A 91 -2.12 23.26 -6.87
CA THR A 91 -2.40 22.96 -8.29
C THR A 91 -1.22 23.23 -9.23
N GLN A 92 -0.21 23.98 -8.77
CA GLN A 92 0.99 24.29 -9.55
C GLN A 92 1.86 23.05 -9.79
N ASN A 93 1.82 22.06 -8.88
CA ASN A 93 2.52 20.78 -9.04
C ASN A 93 1.71 19.78 -9.90
N LEU A 94 0.64 20.25 -10.55
CA LEU A 94 -0.19 19.46 -11.47
C LEU A 94 0.03 19.86 -12.94
N SER A 95 0.88 20.84 -13.23
CA SER A 95 1.07 21.38 -14.57
C SER A 95 2.50 21.84 -14.83
N GLY A 96 3.15 21.33 -15.88
CA GLY A 96 4.33 21.97 -16.48
C GLY A 96 5.51 21.06 -16.81
N ASN A 97 5.67 19.93 -16.13
CA ASN A 97 6.72 18.94 -16.41
C ASN A 97 6.14 17.52 -16.42
N PRO A 98 6.82 16.54 -17.07
CA PRO A 98 6.50 15.14 -16.86
C PRO A 98 6.59 14.83 -15.37
N LEU A 99 5.58 14.15 -14.83
CA LEU A 99 5.55 13.76 -13.43
C LEU A 99 6.79 12.95 -13.03
N ILE A 100 7.34 12.18 -13.97
CA ILE A 100 8.56 11.40 -13.81
C ILE A 100 9.77 12.27 -13.45
N ASP A 101 9.86 13.50 -13.99
CA ASP A 101 10.98 14.41 -13.73
C ASP A 101 10.90 15.00 -12.31
N GLU A 102 9.68 15.22 -11.80
CA GLU A 102 9.44 15.68 -10.42
C GLU A 102 9.52 14.51 -9.42
N GLY A 103 9.24 13.29 -9.87
CA GLY A 103 9.32 12.08 -9.08
C GLY A 103 8.44 12.14 -7.83
N THR A 104 9.02 11.91 -6.66
CA THR A 104 8.27 11.93 -5.40
C THR A 104 7.87 13.32 -4.94
N ASP A 105 8.51 14.38 -5.47
CA ASP A 105 8.27 15.75 -5.03
C ASP A 105 6.88 16.24 -5.46
N ALA A 106 6.38 15.74 -6.60
CA ALA A 106 5.02 16.02 -7.10
C ALA A 106 3.90 15.48 -6.20
N GLY A 107 4.18 14.44 -5.40
CA GLY A 107 3.21 13.86 -4.48
C GLY A 107 3.66 12.54 -3.88
N GLY A 108 4.17 11.62 -4.70
CA GLY A 108 4.70 10.37 -4.21
C GLY A 108 4.89 9.31 -5.29
N ALA A 109 5.18 8.09 -4.85
CA ALA A 109 5.38 6.96 -5.74
C ALA A 109 4.91 5.65 -5.08
N VAL A 110 4.56 4.68 -5.92
CA VAL A 110 4.44 3.27 -5.53
C VAL A 110 5.45 2.46 -6.33
N GLU A 111 6.43 1.89 -5.65
CA GLU A 111 7.48 1.05 -6.22
C GLU A 111 7.15 -0.41 -5.94
N THR A 112 6.95 -1.24 -6.97
CA THR A 112 6.60 -2.66 -6.83
C THR A 112 7.81 -3.56 -7.05
N TYR A 113 8.07 -4.45 -6.10
CA TYR A 113 9.17 -5.41 -6.11
C TYR A 113 8.68 -6.84 -6.31
N ARG A 114 9.61 -7.75 -6.66
CA ARG A 114 9.30 -9.15 -6.90
C ARG A 114 9.00 -9.89 -5.59
N THR A 115 9.66 -9.50 -4.50
CA THR A 115 9.44 -10.09 -3.17
C THR A 115 9.31 -9.02 -2.08
N ALA A 116 8.80 -9.44 -0.92
CA ALA A 116 8.68 -8.55 0.24
C ALA A 116 10.06 -8.15 0.78
N GLU A 117 11.04 -9.05 0.74
CA GLU A 117 12.41 -8.77 1.17
C GLU A 117 13.10 -7.71 0.29
N GLU A 118 12.83 -7.70 -1.01
CA GLU A 118 13.32 -6.65 -1.91
C GLU A 118 12.67 -5.29 -1.59
N ALA A 119 11.36 -5.27 -1.32
CA ALA A 119 10.66 -4.06 -0.88
C ALA A 119 11.20 -3.54 0.46
N GLU A 120 11.45 -4.42 1.44
CA GLU A 120 12.07 -4.06 2.72
C GLU A 120 13.51 -3.57 2.55
N THR A 121 14.28 -4.17 1.64
CA THR A 121 15.63 -3.70 1.33
C THR A 121 15.59 -2.26 0.79
N ARG A 122 14.65 -1.96 -0.09
CA ARG A 122 14.42 -0.58 -0.56
C ARG A 122 14.00 0.35 0.56
N ASN A 123 13.04 -0.07 1.39
CA ASN A 123 12.54 0.74 2.49
C ASN A 123 13.65 1.10 3.50
N ASN A 124 14.51 0.14 3.83
CA ASN A 124 15.69 0.36 4.67
C ASN A 124 16.73 1.29 4.02
N TYR A 125 16.89 1.20 2.70
CA TYR A 125 17.72 2.15 1.96
C TYR A 125 17.17 3.58 2.07
N LEU A 126 15.86 3.77 1.88
CA LEU A 126 15.22 5.08 2.01
C LEU A 126 15.38 5.67 3.42
N ALA A 127 15.22 4.83 4.45
CA ALA A 127 15.39 5.23 5.84
C ALA A 127 16.77 5.80 6.17
N SER A 128 17.81 5.42 5.39
CA SER A 128 19.16 5.97 5.59
C SER A 128 19.28 7.46 5.22
N PHE A 129 18.27 8.02 4.55
CA PHE A 129 18.17 9.44 4.18
C PHE A 129 17.17 10.21 5.04
N ASP A 130 16.51 9.57 6.02
CA ASP A 130 15.53 10.24 6.88
C ASP A 130 16.15 11.40 7.66
N GLY A 131 15.53 12.57 7.55
CA GLY A 131 16.02 13.78 8.22
C GLY A 131 17.26 14.41 7.55
N ALA A 132 17.64 13.97 6.35
CA ALA A 132 18.74 14.57 5.56
C ALA A 132 18.39 15.93 4.92
N GLY A 133 17.36 16.63 5.44
CA GLY A 133 16.87 17.90 4.92
C GLY A 133 16.36 17.77 3.49
N MET A 134 16.95 18.53 2.55
CA MET A 134 16.59 18.51 1.13
C MET A 134 16.72 17.13 0.45
N PHE A 135 17.42 16.17 1.08
CA PHE A 135 17.55 14.80 0.58
C PHE A 135 16.65 13.79 1.30
N SER A 136 15.71 14.27 2.13
CA SER A 136 14.77 13.41 2.86
C SER A 136 13.92 12.59 1.89
N SER A 137 13.72 11.32 2.22
CA SER A 137 12.92 10.38 1.40
C SER A 137 11.41 10.68 1.43
N GLY A 138 10.98 11.65 2.24
CA GLY A 138 9.58 11.82 2.65
C GLY A 138 9.12 10.64 3.50
N SER A 139 7.80 10.43 3.58
CA SER A 139 7.28 9.22 4.22
C SER A 139 7.39 8.03 3.28
N HIS A 140 7.78 6.87 3.82
CA HIS A 140 7.84 5.62 3.08
C HIS A 140 7.46 4.43 3.97
N MET A 141 6.83 3.42 3.37
CA MET A 141 6.52 2.16 4.05
C MET A 141 6.34 0.99 3.08
N VAL A 142 6.46 -0.24 3.61
CA VAL A 142 6.21 -1.47 2.86
C VAL A 142 4.75 -1.92 3.01
N LEU A 143 4.11 -2.23 1.88
CA LEU A 143 2.82 -2.91 1.81
C LEU A 143 2.93 -4.13 0.88
N GLY A 144 3.02 -5.33 1.45
CA GLY A 144 3.21 -6.55 0.66
C GLY A 144 4.57 -6.53 -0.03
N THR A 145 4.59 -6.48 -1.36
CA THR A 145 5.83 -6.29 -2.14
C THR A 145 5.96 -4.89 -2.73
N MET A 146 5.18 -3.92 -2.25
CA MET A 146 5.26 -2.53 -2.68
C MET A 146 5.91 -1.66 -1.62
N VAL A 147 6.62 -0.61 -2.04
CA VAL A 147 7.01 0.52 -1.21
C VAL A 147 6.15 1.71 -1.61
N ILE A 148 5.34 2.20 -0.67
CA ILE A 148 4.54 3.42 -0.83
C ILE A 148 5.38 4.58 -0.31
N ARG A 149 5.51 5.64 -1.11
CA ARG A 149 6.25 6.86 -0.77
C ARG A 149 5.35 8.07 -0.95
N THR A 150 5.46 9.06 -0.06
CA THR A 150 4.79 10.36 -0.20
C THR A 150 5.78 11.50 0.03
N SER A 151 5.63 12.58 -0.73
CA SER A 151 6.52 13.76 -0.76
C SER A 151 6.90 14.27 0.63
N ASP A 152 8.17 14.66 0.80
CA ASP A 152 8.67 15.34 2.01
C ASP A 152 8.10 16.75 2.18
N ASP A 153 7.64 17.38 1.09
CA ASP A 153 7.02 18.70 1.11
C ASP A 153 5.62 18.69 1.76
N LEU A 154 5.01 17.51 1.92
CA LEU A 154 3.77 17.35 2.65
C LEU A 154 4.02 17.47 4.16
N LYS A 155 3.08 18.08 4.87
CA LYS A 155 3.09 18.00 6.34
C LYS A 155 2.96 16.55 6.78
N ALA A 156 3.56 16.18 7.91
CA ALA A 156 3.50 14.83 8.45
C ALA A 156 2.05 14.26 8.54
N SER A 157 1.08 15.07 8.94
CA SER A 157 -0.34 14.63 8.98
C SER A 157 -0.95 14.40 7.60
N GLN A 158 -0.49 15.11 6.57
CA GLN A 158 -0.91 14.88 5.18
C GLN A 158 -0.26 13.60 4.62
N GLN A 159 1.02 13.36 4.91
CA GLN A 159 1.70 12.11 4.58
C GLN A 159 0.98 10.91 5.19
N GLU A 160 0.65 10.97 6.49
CA GLU A 160 -0.10 9.92 7.19
C GLU A 160 -1.47 9.68 6.56
N THR A 161 -2.24 10.75 6.30
CA THR A 161 -3.58 10.65 5.71
C THR A 161 -3.54 10.05 4.31
N LEU A 162 -2.64 10.54 3.45
CA LEU A 162 -2.49 10.08 2.08
C LEU A 162 -2.00 8.62 2.02
N THR A 163 -1.01 8.28 2.84
CA THR A 163 -0.48 6.91 2.95
C THR A 163 -1.59 5.94 3.38
N ASN A 164 -2.36 6.27 4.42
CA ASN A 164 -3.47 5.44 4.87
C ASN A 164 -4.57 5.31 3.82
N ALA A 165 -4.87 6.37 3.06
CA ALA A 165 -5.83 6.31 1.97
C ALA A 165 -5.35 5.40 0.83
N ILE A 166 -4.06 5.43 0.49
CA ILE A 166 -3.45 4.52 -0.48
C ILE A 166 -3.51 3.08 0.03
N ILE A 167 -3.15 2.80 1.30
CA ILE A 167 -3.26 1.46 1.88
C ILE A 167 -4.69 0.95 1.83
N ALA A 168 -5.66 1.77 2.23
CA ALA A 168 -7.08 1.40 2.20
C ALA A 168 -7.52 1.10 0.75
N ALA A 169 -7.10 1.95 -0.20
CA ALA A 169 -7.35 1.71 -1.61
C ALA A 169 -6.70 0.40 -2.06
N MET A 170 -5.46 0.06 -1.69
CA MET A 170 -4.75 -1.17 -2.10
C MET A 170 -5.27 -2.45 -1.40
N THR A 171 -5.89 -2.33 -0.23
CA THR A 171 -6.36 -3.47 0.58
C THR A 171 -7.87 -3.69 0.55
N SER A 172 -8.66 -2.79 -0.06
CA SER A 172 -10.10 -3.00 -0.25
C SER A 172 -10.39 -4.28 -1.05
N LEU A 173 -11.19 -5.19 -0.49
CA LEU A 173 -11.74 -6.33 -1.22
C LEU A 173 -12.93 -5.85 -2.08
N ASN A 174 -12.99 -6.29 -3.34
CA ASN A 174 -14.11 -6.02 -4.24
C ASN A 174 -15.32 -6.90 -3.90
#